data_AF-A0A9P6RB57-F1
#
_entry.id   AF-A0A9P6RB57-F1
#
_cell.length_a   1.000
_cell.length_b   1.000
_cell.length_c   1.000
_cell.angle_alpha   90.00
_cell.angle_beta   90.00
_cell.angle_gamma   90.00
#
_symmetry.space_group_name_H-M   'P 1'
#
loop_
_entity.id
_entity.type
_entity.pdbx_description
1 polymer ?
#
loop_
_entity_poly.entity_id
_entity_poly.type
_entity_poly.pdbx_seq_one_letter_code
_entity_poly.pdbx_strand_id
1 'polypeptide(L)'
;MTATTFTNSLPSPALSISALDTIVMSPIPEGALTDATHAQLQSELEDIRKSTAESQLAYNAAHAAIPAYQQLVLTTHAQVAAAKQAVLQAKGISSSGSSFSGSLSSSASNSNASSPPSPSSPLNSSDSADCEKNLQRLEQEHVELGLKLSQVLRDKAEAEETKKRLNDYMLRAKSRIKEIEQKLRE
;
A
#
# COMPACT_ATOMS: atom_id res chain seq x y z
N MET A 1 -18.09 6.49 -18.06
CA MET A 1 -17.37 6.42 -16.77
C MET A 1 -17.25 4.94 -16.39
N THR A 2 -16.06 4.35 -16.54
CA THR A 2 -15.81 2.94 -16.23
C THR A 2 -15.48 2.81 -14.75
N ALA A 3 -16.40 2.23 -13.97
CA ALA A 3 -16.17 1.86 -12.59
C ALA A 3 -15.24 0.64 -12.55
N THR A 4 -13.96 0.85 -12.27
CA THR A 4 -13.02 -0.24 -11.95
C THR A 4 -13.30 -0.73 -10.53
N THR A 5 -14.14 -1.77 -10.43
CA THR A 5 -14.32 -2.58 -9.22
C THR A 5 -13.03 -3.34 -8.95
N PHE A 6 -12.27 -2.93 -7.93
CA PHE A 6 -11.10 -3.68 -7.46
C PHE A 6 -11.57 -4.79 -6.52
N THR A 7 -11.40 -6.04 -6.94
CA THR A 7 -11.53 -7.23 -6.10
C THR A 7 -10.44 -7.20 -5.03
N ASN A 8 -10.85 -7.00 -3.78
CA ASN A 8 -10.01 -6.87 -2.60
C ASN A 8 -9.47 -8.23 -2.15
N SER A 9 -8.61 -8.84 -2.95
CA SER A 9 -7.99 -10.13 -2.65
C SER A 9 -6.50 -10.06 -2.97
N LEU A 10 -5.81 -9.15 -2.29
CA LEU A 10 -4.38 -9.31 -2.08
C LEU A 10 -4.18 -10.52 -1.16
N PRO A 11 -3.28 -11.45 -1.47
CA PRO A 11 -2.89 -12.47 -0.52
C PRO A 11 -2.21 -11.76 0.65
N SER A 12 -2.93 -11.60 1.77
CA SER A 12 -2.27 -11.34 3.04
C SER A 12 -1.35 -12.53 3.28
N PRO A 13 -0.03 -12.33 3.37
CA PRO A 13 0.85 -13.36 3.85
C PRO A 13 0.64 -13.46 5.37
N ALA A 14 -0.52 -13.99 5.78
CA ALA A 14 -0.71 -14.54 7.12
C ALA A 14 0.11 -15.84 7.22
N LEU A 15 1.42 -15.71 7.01
CA LEU A 15 2.37 -16.74 7.33
C LEU A 15 2.65 -16.57 8.82
N SER A 16 2.36 -17.59 9.61
CA SER A 16 2.72 -17.66 11.03
C SER A 16 4.25 -17.65 11.17
N ILE A 17 4.86 -16.47 11.07
CA ILE A 17 6.31 -16.23 11.22
C ILE A 17 6.78 -16.57 12.65
N SER A 18 5.86 -16.73 13.60
CA SER A 18 6.15 -17.12 14.99
C SER A 18 6.97 -18.42 15.11
N ALA A 19 6.96 -19.28 14.08
CA ALA A 19 7.77 -20.50 14.06
C ALA A 19 9.28 -20.25 13.87
N LEU A 20 9.67 -19.10 13.30
CA LEU A 20 11.07 -18.80 12.97
C LEU A 20 11.93 -18.40 14.17
N ASP A 21 11.34 -17.81 15.21
CA ASP A 21 12.05 -17.41 16.42
C ASP A 21 12.22 -18.55 17.45
N THR A 22 11.63 -19.72 17.20
CA THR A 22 11.58 -20.84 18.17
C THR A 22 12.56 -21.98 17.85
N ILE A 23 13.50 -21.78 16.91
CA ILE A 23 14.54 -22.79 16.67
C ILE A 23 15.68 -22.53 17.65
N VAL A 24 15.58 -23.17 18.81
CA VAL A 24 16.65 -23.24 19.80
C VAL A 24 17.79 -24.05 19.17
N MET A 25 18.78 -23.36 18.60
CA MET A 25 19.97 -24.00 18.06
C MET A 25 20.88 -24.45 19.20
N SER A 26 21.13 -25.76 19.28
CA SER A 26 21.99 -26.36 20.29
C SER A 26 23.45 -25.89 20.09
N PRO A 27 24.24 -25.64 21.13
CA PRO A 27 25.68 -25.41 20.95
C PRO A 27 26.35 -26.64 20.29
N ILE A 28 27.34 -26.42 19.41
CA ILE A 28 28.08 -27.54 18.79
C ILE A 28 28.97 -28.17 19.87
N PRO A 29 28.92 -29.50 20.07
CA PRO A 29 29.80 -30.15 21.02
C PRO A 29 31.28 -30.02 20.61
N GLU A 30 32.12 -29.61 21.55
CA GLU A 30 33.57 -29.60 21.39
C GLU A 30 34.15 -31.01 21.62
N GLY A 31 35.03 -31.47 20.73
CA GLY A 31 35.69 -32.78 20.82
C GLY A 31 35.21 -33.83 19.80
N ALA A 32 35.54 -35.09 20.06
CA ALA A 32 35.14 -36.23 19.23
C ALA A 32 33.64 -36.51 19.39
N LEU A 33 32.95 -36.71 18.28
CA LEU A 33 31.52 -37.01 18.28
C LEU A 33 31.27 -38.42 18.81
N THR A 34 30.34 -38.53 19.75
CA THR A 34 29.72 -39.81 20.10
C THR A 34 28.62 -40.16 19.09
N ASP A 35 28.28 -41.44 18.95
CA ASP A 35 27.20 -41.88 18.05
C ASP A 35 25.86 -41.17 18.33
N ALA A 36 25.57 -40.90 19.61
CA ALA A 36 24.38 -40.17 20.03
C ALA A 36 24.40 -38.70 19.59
N THR A 37 25.53 -38.00 19.75
CA THR A 37 25.69 -36.62 19.29
C THR A 37 25.69 -36.51 17.76
N HIS A 38 26.20 -37.53 17.07
CA HIS A 38 26.17 -37.60 15.61
C HIS A 38 24.73 -37.73 15.09
N ALA A 39 23.93 -38.63 15.67
CA ALA A 39 22.51 -38.76 15.33
C ALA A 39 21.72 -37.49 15.64
N GLN A 40 22.01 -36.82 16.76
CA GLN A 40 21.37 -35.55 17.12
C GLN A 40 21.71 -34.43 16.14
N LEU A 41 22.97 -34.29 15.74
CA LEU A 41 23.40 -33.31 14.76
C LEU A 41 22.80 -33.58 13.37
N GLN A 42 22.66 -34.85 12.97
CA GLN A 42 21.96 -35.22 11.73
C GLN A 42 20.49 -34.82 11.76
N SER A 43 19.79 -35.10 12.87
CA SER A 43 18.41 -34.69 13.08
C SER A 43 18.27 -33.16 13.01
N GLU A 44 19.13 -32.42 13.71
CA GLU A 44 19.13 -30.95 13.68
C GLU A 44 19.37 -30.42 12.25
N LEU A 45 20.26 -31.06 11.49
CA LEU A 45 20.57 -30.68 10.10
C LEU A 45 19.35 -30.84 9.19
N GLU A 46 18.63 -31.97 9.30
CA GLU A 46 17.39 -32.20 8.55
C GLU A 46 16.30 -31.18 8.90
N ASP A 47 16.13 -30.89 10.19
CA ASP A 47 15.17 -29.90 10.68
C ASP A 47 15.49 -28.48 10.16
N ILE A 48 16.76 -28.06 10.22
CA ILE A 48 17.20 -26.76 9.69
C ILE A 48 16.99 -26.71 8.18
N ARG A 49 17.30 -27.77 7.43
CA ARG A 49 17.09 -27.81 5.97
C ARG A 49 15.63 -27.69 5.61
N LYS A 50 14.75 -28.43 6.30
CA LYS A 50 13.30 -28.35 6.11
C LYS A 50 12.78 -26.94 6.39
N SER A 51 13.12 -26.38 7.54
CA SER A 51 12.71 -25.02 7.92
C SER A 51 13.26 -23.96 6.96
N THR A 52 14.49 -24.12 6.47
CA THR A 52 15.09 -23.21 5.47
C THR A 52 14.32 -23.26 4.15
N ALA A 53 13.87 -24.44 3.71
CA ALA A 53 13.07 -24.57 2.50
C ALA A 53 11.70 -23.88 2.62
N GLU A 54 11.02 -24.05 3.76
CA GLU A 54 9.77 -23.36 4.07
C GLU A 54 9.97 -21.83 4.10
N SER A 55 11.06 -21.38 4.71
CA SER A 55 11.43 -19.96 4.78
C SER A 55 11.75 -19.37 3.40
N GLN A 56 12.39 -20.15 2.53
CA GLN A 56 12.68 -19.74 1.15
C GLN A 56 11.40 -19.57 0.33
N LEU A 57 10.41 -20.47 0.52
CA LEU A 57 9.09 -20.33 -0.11
C LEU A 57 8.38 -19.06 0.37
N ALA A 58 8.38 -18.82 1.68
CA ALA A 58 7.83 -17.59 2.27
C ALA A 58 8.54 -16.32 1.74
N TYR A 59 9.86 -16.36 1.64
CA TYR A 59 10.66 -15.25 1.12
C TYR A 59 10.30 -14.95 -0.33
N ASN A 60 10.19 -15.99 -1.16
CA ASN A 60 9.82 -15.84 -2.57
C ASN A 60 8.41 -15.25 -2.72
N ALA A 61 7.46 -15.70 -1.90
CA ALA A 61 6.10 -15.17 -1.88
C ALA A 61 6.06 -13.69 -1.49
N ALA A 62 6.74 -13.32 -0.39
CA ALA A 62 6.85 -11.92 0.03
C ALA A 62 7.54 -11.06 -1.04
N HIS A 63 8.61 -11.57 -1.66
CA HIS A 63 9.32 -10.86 -2.71
C HIS A 63 8.46 -10.61 -3.96
N ALA A 64 7.64 -11.58 -4.34
CA ALA A 64 6.71 -11.48 -5.47
C ALA A 64 5.53 -10.53 -5.18
N ALA A 65 5.13 -10.37 -3.91
CA ALA A 65 4.02 -9.51 -3.51
C ALA A 65 4.38 -8.01 -3.47
N ILE A 66 5.65 -7.65 -3.17
CA ILE A 66 6.08 -6.25 -3.05
C ILE A 66 5.76 -5.40 -4.30
N PRO A 67 6.01 -5.85 -5.54
CA PRO A 67 5.65 -5.07 -6.74
C PRO A 67 4.15 -4.77 -6.83
N ALA A 68 3.29 -5.70 -6.43
CA ALA A 68 1.84 -5.49 -6.41
C ALA A 68 1.45 -4.40 -5.41
N TYR A 69 2.05 -4.42 -4.21
CA TYR A 69 1.85 -3.34 -3.22
C TYR A 69 2.38 -2.00 -3.74
N GLN A 70 3.54 -1.96 -4.41
CA GLN A 70 4.07 -0.74 -5.01
C GLN A 70 3.10 -0.15 -6.04
N GLN A 71 2.54 -0.98 -6.91
CA GLN A 71 1.53 -0.54 -7.87
C GLN A 71 0.26 -0.04 -7.18
N LEU A 72 -0.19 -0.72 -6.12
CA LEU A 72 -1.38 -0.31 -5.37
C LEU A 72 -1.19 1.03 -4.65
N VAL A 73 0.00 1.30 -4.11
CA VAL A 73 0.33 2.61 -3.53
C VAL A 73 0.22 3.69 -4.60
N LEU A 74 0.81 3.48 -5.78
CA LEU A 74 0.80 4.45 -6.88
C LEU A 74 -0.62 4.76 -7.36
N THR A 75 -1.44 3.72 -7.57
CA THR A 75 -2.82 3.90 -8.03
C THR A 75 -3.69 4.57 -6.98
N THR A 76 -3.58 4.15 -5.70
CA THR A 76 -4.36 4.75 -4.61
C THR A 76 -3.93 6.19 -4.35
N HIS A 77 -2.64 6.50 -4.44
CA HIS A 77 -2.14 7.87 -4.35
C HIS A 77 -2.69 8.76 -5.47
N ALA A 78 -2.72 8.27 -6.71
CA ALA A 78 -3.33 9.00 -7.83
C ALA A 78 -4.83 9.25 -7.60
N GLN A 79 -5.56 8.28 -7.04
CA GLN A 79 -6.97 8.43 -6.68
C GLN A 79 -7.18 9.47 -5.58
N VAL A 80 -6.37 9.45 -4.51
CA VAL A 80 -6.41 10.46 -3.44
C VAL A 80 -6.13 11.86 -4.02
N ALA A 81 -5.13 11.98 -4.89
CA ALA A 81 -4.81 13.26 -5.53
C ALA A 81 -5.97 13.77 -6.40
N ALA A 82 -6.62 12.89 -7.18
CA ALA A 82 -7.77 13.23 -8.01
C ALA A 82 -8.99 13.63 -7.15
N ALA A 83 -9.28 12.86 -6.08
CA ALA A 83 -10.36 13.17 -5.14
C ALA A 83 -10.12 14.52 -4.44
N LYS A 84 -8.87 14.81 -4.04
CA LYS A 84 -8.49 16.10 -3.47
C LYS A 84 -8.74 17.26 -4.45
N GLN A 85 -8.38 17.09 -5.71
CA GLN A 85 -8.65 18.10 -6.75
C GLN A 85 -10.16 18.30 -6.96
N ALA A 86 -10.94 17.21 -6.96
CA ALA A 86 -12.40 17.28 -7.08
C ALA A 86 -13.04 18.02 -5.88
N VAL A 87 -12.58 17.76 -4.65
CA VAL A 87 -13.03 18.50 -3.45
C VAL A 87 -12.70 19.99 -3.57
N LEU A 88 -11.49 20.34 -4.00
CA LEU A 88 -11.08 21.75 -4.16
C LEU A 88 -11.91 22.47 -5.23
N GLN A 89 -12.15 21.81 -6.37
CA GLN A 89 -13.02 22.32 -7.42
C GLN A 89 -14.47 22.49 -6.93
N ALA A 90 -15.00 21.50 -6.21
CA ALA A 90 -16.35 21.54 -5.64
C ALA A 90 -16.52 22.63 -4.56
N LYS A 91 -15.44 22.97 -3.83
CA LYS A 91 -15.41 24.12 -2.91
C LYS A 91 -15.32 25.48 -3.60
N GLY A 92 -15.22 25.53 -4.93
CA GLY A 92 -14.98 26.77 -5.66
C GLY A 92 -13.57 27.33 -5.45
N ILE A 93 -12.66 26.55 -4.85
CA ILE A 93 -11.24 26.90 -4.70
C ILE A 93 -10.57 26.48 -6.01
N SER A 94 -10.86 27.20 -7.08
CA SER A 94 -10.08 27.05 -8.31
C SER A 94 -8.66 27.57 -8.03
N SER A 95 -7.66 26.72 -8.26
CA SER A 95 -6.26 27.10 -8.35
C SER A 95 -6.03 27.96 -9.60
N SER A 96 -6.62 29.16 -9.64
CA SER A 96 -6.37 30.20 -10.64
C SER A 96 -5.33 31.12 -10.01
N GLY A 97 -4.05 31.14 -10.42
CA GLY A 97 -3.63 31.21 -11.81
C GLY A 97 -4.14 32.55 -12.37
N SER A 98 -3.30 33.58 -12.29
CA SER A 98 -3.63 34.93 -12.73
C SER A 98 -4.07 34.95 -14.19
N SER A 99 -5.33 35.31 -14.43
CA SER A 99 -5.78 35.81 -15.73
C SER A 99 -6.39 37.17 -15.49
N PHE A 100 -5.50 38.17 -15.51
CA PHE A 100 -5.84 39.55 -15.78
C PHE A 100 -6.48 39.60 -17.18
N SER A 101 -7.73 40.02 -17.26
CA SER A 101 -8.26 40.67 -18.46
C SER A 101 -9.16 41.79 -17.99
N GLY A 102 -8.53 42.95 -17.80
CA GLY A 102 -9.22 44.21 -17.69
C GLY A 102 -9.75 44.65 -19.06
N SER A 103 -10.91 45.31 -19.04
CA SER A 103 -11.39 46.30 -20.02
C SER A 103 -12.66 46.88 -19.38
N LEU A 104 -12.57 47.85 -18.47
CA LEU A 104 -12.58 49.29 -18.74
C LEU A 104 -13.64 49.72 -19.78
N SER A 105 -14.79 50.12 -19.24
CA SER A 105 -15.62 51.29 -19.57
C SER A 105 -15.54 51.91 -20.98
N SER A 106 -16.68 51.99 -21.67
CA SER A 106 -17.03 53.16 -22.49
C SER A 106 -18.54 53.27 -22.80
N SER A 107 -19.13 54.34 -22.26
CA SER A 107 -20.05 55.31 -22.86
C SER A 107 -21.09 54.90 -23.93
N ALA A 108 -22.36 55.04 -23.52
CA ALA A 108 -23.54 55.58 -24.24
C ALA A 108 -23.78 55.24 -25.73
N SER A 109 -24.96 54.68 -26.01
CA SER A 109 -25.81 55.07 -27.16
C SER A 109 -27.27 54.67 -26.92
N ASN A 110 -28.18 55.63 -27.11
CA ASN A 110 -29.63 55.50 -27.08
C ASN A 110 -30.12 54.66 -28.28
N SER A 111 -31.02 53.71 -28.06
CA SER A 111 -31.91 53.21 -29.12
C SER A 111 -33.20 52.62 -28.53
N ASN A 112 -34.30 53.25 -28.89
CA ASN A 112 -35.68 52.87 -28.61
C ASN A 112 -36.02 51.59 -29.40
N ALA A 113 -36.27 50.46 -28.74
CA ALA A 113 -36.79 49.25 -29.36
C ALA A 113 -37.61 48.43 -28.36
N SER A 114 -38.92 48.38 -28.59
CA SER A 114 -39.88 47.53 -27.90
C SER A 114 -39.50 46.06 -28.07
N SER A 115 -39.24 45.34 -26.97
CA SER A 115 -38.92 43.90 -26.92
C SER A 115 -39.00 43.38 -25.48
N PRO A 116 -39.26 42.07 -25.27
CA PRO A 116 -40.30 41.48 -24.41
C PRO A 116 -39.98 41.49 -22.91
N PRO A 117 -40.92 41.07 -22.02
CA PRO A 117 -40.61 40.94 -20.60
C PRO A 117 -39.40 40.03 -20.41
N SER A 118 -38.44 40.51 -19.62
CA SER A 118 -37.30 39.74 -19.12
C SER A 118 -37.81 38.37 -18.62
N PRO A 119 -37.18 37.25 -19.00
CA PRO A 119 -37.43 36.02 -18.28
C PRO A 119 -36.93 36.27 -16.86
N SER A 120 -37.86 36.41 -15.92
CA SER A 120 -37.59 36.20 -14.51
C SER A 120 -36.99 34.80 -14.41
N SER A 121 -35.66 34.70 -14.39
CA SER A 121 -34.98 33.46 -14.08
C SER A 121 -35.52 33.02 -12.72
N PRO A 122 -36.19 31.87 -12.62
CA PRO A 122 -36.50 31.34 -11.31
C PRO A 122 -35.15 31.13 -10.63
N LEU A 123 -34.97 31.80 -9.50
CA LEU A 123 -33.93 31.49 -8.54
C LEU A 123 -33.96 29.98 -8.31
N ASN A 124 -33.00 29.28 -8.92
CA ASN A 124 -32.76 27.86 -8.74
C ASN A 124 -32.13 27.69 -7.35
N SER A 125 -32.89 27.97 -6.30
CA SER A 125 -32.48 27.80 -4.90
C SER A 125 -32.42 26.32 -4.48
N SER A 126 -32.64 25.40 -5.41
CA SER A 126 -32.51 23.95 -5.25
C SER A 126 -31.12 23.41 -5.58
N ASP A 127 -30.24 24.16 -6.27
CA ASP A 127 -28.89 23.68 -6.61
C ASP A 127 -27.93 23.66 -5.40
N SER A 128 -28.15 24.52 -4.40
CA SER A 128 -27.22 24.65 -3.26
C SER A 128 -27.19 23.42 -2.35
N ALA A 129 -28.35 22.79 -2.10
CA ALA A 129 -28.45 21.65 -1.19
C ALA A 129 -27.85 20.36 -1.81
N ASP A 130 -27.99 20.21 -3.12
CA ASP A 130 -27.41 19.07 -3.85
C ASP A 130 -25.90 19.26 -4.05
N CYS A 131 -25.43 20.49 -4.25
CA CYS A 131 -23.99 20.82 -4.21
C CYS A 131 -23.36 20.52 -2.85
N GLU A 132 -24.00 20.90 -1.74
CA GLU A 132 -23.49 20.66 -0.39
C GLU A 132 -23.41 19.17 -0.04
N LYS A 133 -24.45 18.39 -0.37
CA LYS A 133 -24.43 16.92 -0.24
C LYS A 133 -23.35 16.27 -1.09
N ASN A 134 -23.14 16.76 -2.32
CA ASN A 134 -22.13 16.23 -3.21
C ASN A 134 -20.71 16.53 -2.70
N LEU A 135 -20.50 17.75 -2.18
CA LEU A 135 -19.24 18.12 -1.53
C LEU A 135 -18.95 17.24 -0.31
N GLN A 136 -19.95 17.02 0.56
CA GLN A 136 -19.80 16.17 1.73
C GLN A 136 -19.45 14.73 1.35
N ARG A 137 -20.08 14.20 0.28
CA ARG A 137 -19.74 12.88 -0.27
C ARG A 137 -18.29 12.83 -0.76
N LEU A 138 -17.87 13.81 -1.55
CA LEU A 138 -16.50 13.89 -2.08
C LEU A 138 -15.45 14.01 -0.96
N GLU A 139 -15.74 14.76 0.10
CA GLU A 139 -14.87 14.85 1.28
C GLU A 139 -14.75 13.51 2.00
N GLN A 140 -15.87 12.79 2.16
CA GLN A 140 -15.88 11.47 2.76
C GLN A 140 -15.09 10.45 1.92
N GLU A 141 -15.28 10.44 0.61
CA GLU A 141 -14.52 9.59 -0.32
C GLU A 141 -13.00 9.88 -0.25
N HIS A 142 -12.61 11.16 -0.19
CA HIS A 142 -11.21 11.54 -0.03
C HIS A 142 -10.61 11.03 1.29
N VAL A 143 -11.34 11.13 2.40
CA VAL A 143 -10.91 10.59 3.69
C VAL A 143 -10.77 9.06 3.63
N GLU A 144 -11.75 8.36 3.08
CA GLU A 144 -11.71 6.91 2.94
C GLU A 144 -10.53 6.42 2.09
N LEU A 145 -10.29 7.06 0.94
CA LEU A 145 -9.13 6.76 0.09
C LEU A 145 -7.80 7.05 0.82
N GLY A 146 -7.74 8.10 1.64
CA GLY A 146 -6.57 8.41 2.47
C GLY A 146 -6.29 7.34 3.53
N LEU A 147 -7.33 6.82 4.18
CA LEU A 147 -7.22 5.70 5.12
C LEU A 147 -6.75 4.42 4.40
N LYS A 148 -7.29 4.14 3.22
CA LYS A 148 -6.89 3.00 2.39
C LYS A 148 -5.43 3.09 1.95
N LEU A 149 -4.97 4.26 1.50
CA LEU A 149 -3.57 4.48 1.17
C LEU A 149 -2.66 4.24 2.38
N SER A 150 -3.07 4.73 3.56
CA SER A 150 -2.35 4.53 4.81
C SER A 150 -2.24 3.05 5.18
N GLN A 151 -3.30 2.27 4.96
CA GLN A 151 -3.29 0.81 5.16
C GLN A 151 -2.31 0.13 4.19
N VAL A 152 -2.40 0.42 2.89
CA VAL A 152 -1.54 -0.20 1.87
C VAL A 152 -0.06 0.10 2.14
N LEU A 153 0.27 1.31 2.62
CA LEU A 153 1.64 1.66 3.01
C LEU A 153 2.14 0.84 4.20
N ARG A 154 1.29 0.58 5.20
CA ARG A 154 1.62 -0.31 6.33
C ARG A 154 1.85 -1.74 5.86
N ASP A 155 0.94 -2.28 5.05
CA ASP A 155 1.03 -3.65 4.53
C ASP A 155 2.32 -3.84 3.70
N LYS A 156 2.67 -2.85 2.89
CA LYS A 156 3.93 -2.84 2.14
C LYS A 156 5.15 -2.89 3.08
N ALA A 157 5.16 -2.05 4.13
CA ALA A 157 6.26 -2.00 5.09
C ALA A 157 6.42 -3.34 5.83
N GLU A 158 5.32 -3.96 6.23
CA GLU A 158 5.30 -5.27 6.88
C GLU A 158 5.83 -6.38 5.95
N ALA A 159 5.46 -6.36 4.67
CA ALA A 159 5.98 -7.30 3.68
C ALA A 159 7.49 -7.14 3.45
N GLU A 160 7.99 -5.89 3.39
CA GLU A 160 9.42 -5.61 3.27
C GLU A 160 10.20 -6.05 4.52
N GLU A 161 9.65 -5.83 5.72
CA GLU A 161 10.24 -6.28 6.97
C GLU A 161 10.28 -7.81 7.06
N THR A 162 9.19 -8.47 6.70
CA THR A 162 9.10 -9.94 6.66
C THR A 162 10.15 -10.53 5.73
N LYS A 163 10.29 -9.95 4.53
CA LYS A 163 11.34 -10.36 3.57
C LYS A 163 12.73 -10.24 4.19
N LYS A 164 13.01 -9.16 4.91
CA LYS A 164 14.30 -8.95 5.59
C LYS A 164 14.53 -10.01 6.67
N ARG A 165 13.57 -10.24 7.57
CA ARG A 165 13.68 -11.25 8.64
C ARG A 165 13.94 -12.65 8.09
N LEU A 166 13.22 -13.04 7.03
CA LEU A 166 13.39 -14.33 6.36
C LEU A 166 14.80 -14.47 5.75
N ASN A 167 15.31 -13.41 5.13
CA ASN A 167 16.66 -13.42 4.59
C ASN A 167 17.74 -13.59 5.68
N ASP A 168 17.61 -12.85 6.78
CA ASP A 168 18.54 -12.93 7.92
C ASP A 168 18.51 -14.31 8.59
N TYR A 169 17.32 -14.92 8.68
CA TYR A 169 17.16 -16.31 9.14
C TYR A 169 17.87 -17.29 8.21
N MET A 170 17.63 -17.22 6.90
CA MET A 170 18.26 -18.12 5.93
C MET A 170 19.79 -18.00 5.92
N LEU A 171 20.33 -16.80 6.13
CA LEU A 171 21.78 -16.58 6.26
C LEU A 171 22.35 -17.30 7.49
N ARG A 172 21.69 -17.17 8.65
CA ARG A 172 22.08 -17.88 9.88
C ARG A 172 21.96 -19.39 9.71
N ALA A 173 20.86 -19.88 9.16
CA ALA A 173 20.65 -21.30 8.89
C ALA A 173 21.71 -21.89 7.95
N LYS A 174 22.10 -21.15 6.89
CA LYS A 174 23.20 -21.56 6.00
C LYS A 174 24.54 -21.64 6.71
N SER A 175 24.84 -20.70 7.61
CA SER A 175 26.06 -20.78 8.44
C SER A 175 26.04 -22.03 9.31
N ARG A 176 24.91 -22.26 9.99
CA ARG A 176 24.73 -23.40 10.87
C ARG A 176 24.85 -24.74 10.15
N ILE A 177 24.22 -24.88 8.98
CA ILE A 177 24.34 -26.09 8.15
C ILE A 177 25.82 -26.36 7.84
N LYS A 178 26.59 -25.35 7.42
CA LYS A 178 28.01 -25.52 7.11
C LYS A 178 28.82 -25.97 8.32
N GLU A 179 28.54 -25.40 9.49
CA GLU A 179 29.22 -25.78 10.74
C GLU A 179 28.91 -27.23 11.13
N ILE A 180 27.65 -27.66 11.08
CA ILE A 180 27.26 -29.05 11.36
C ILE A 180 27.86 -30.01 10.33
N GLU A 181 27.80 -29.68 9.03
CA GLU A 181 28.39 -30.49 7.96
C GLU A 181 29.91 -30.59 8.04
N GLN A 182 30.59 -29.55 8.54
CA GLN A 182 32.02 -29.64 8.84
C GLN A 182 32.25 -30.59 10.02
N LYS A 183 31.48 -30.43 11.10
CA LYS A 183 31.65 -31.26 12.30
C LYS A 183 31.37 -32.75 12.07
N LEU A 184 30.40 -33.07 11.21
CA LEU A 184 30.09 -34.46 10.83
C LEU A 184 31.16 -35.09 9.91
N ARG A 185 32.08 -34.30 9.33
CA ARG A 185 33.19 -34.78 8.49
C ARG A 185 34.50 -34.98 9.25
N GLU A 186 34.65 -34.35 10.41
CA GLU A 186 35.80 -34.48 11.32
C GLU A 186 35.75 -35.79 12.11
#